data_AF-U9TE37-F1
#
_entry.id   AF-U9TE37-F1
#
_cell.length_a   1.000
_cell.length_b   1.000
_cell.length_c   1.000
_cell.angle_alpha   90.00
_cell.angle_beta   90.00
_cell.angle_gamma   90.00
#
_symmetry.space_group_name_H-M   'P 1'
#
loop_
_entity.id
_entity.type
_entity.pdbx_description
1 polymer ?
#
loop_
_entity_poly.entity_id
_entity_poly.type
_entity_poly.pdbx_seq_one_letter_code
_entity_poly.pdbx_strand_id
1 'polypeptide(L)'
;LRPSVVDGTPPVFFSLMIQCLDVNPSNRPTASQLNECFGNWVIAICDNPDPSDLSNQFDAAKEIKISNLENSNFNAFSNHPKAIYFSRPLWLID
;
A
#
# COMPACT_ATOMS: atom_id res chain seq x y z
N LEU A 1 -3.67 -7.18 16.49
CA LEU A 1 -2.70 -7.89 15.62
C LEU A 1 -2.08 -6.87 14.67
N ARG A 2 -0.79 -7.01 14.35
CA ARG A 2 -0.14 -6.21 13.30
C ARG A 2 -0.44 -6.83 11.94
N PRO A 3 -0.64 -6.03 10.89
CA PRO A 3 -0.82 -6.57 9.54
C PRO A 3 0.37 -7.43 9.12
N SER A 4 0.12 -8.52 8.41
CA SER A 4 1.16 -9.23 7.67
C SER A 4 1.53 -8.42 6.43
N VAL A 5 2.79 -8.52 5.98
CA VAL A 5 3.17 -8.02 4.66
C VAL A 5 2.43 -8.82 3.59
N VAL A 6 1.98 -8.13 2.54
CA VAL A 6 1.31 -8.73 1.39
C VAL A 6 2.30 -8.79 0.24
N ASP A 7 2.22 -9.84 -0.57
CA ASP A 7 3.03 -9.98 -1.78
C ASP A 7 2.88 -8.75 -2.68
N GLY A 8 4.00 -8.30 -3.24
CA GLY A 8 4.07 -7.07 -4.03
C GLY A 8 4.18 -5.78 -3.20
N THR A 9 4.33 -5.85 -1.86
CA THR A 9 4.67 -4.66 -1.07
C THR A 9 6.08 -4.15 -1.46
N PRO A 10 6.25 -2.87 -1.86
CA PRO A 10 7.57 -2.32 -2.15
C PRO A 10 8.52 -2.47 -0.94
N PRO A 11 9.77 -2.94 -1.13
CA PRO A 11 10.74 -3.11 -0.02
C PRO A 11 10.98 -1.84 0.80
N VAL A 12 11.03 -0.68 0.14
CA VAL A 12 11.16 0.63 0.80
C VAL A 12 9.97 0.92 1.73
N PHE A 13 8.75 0.58 1.29
CA PHE A 13 7.54 0.77 2.08
C PHE A 13 7.47 -0.24 3.22
N PHE A 14 7.84 -1.50 2.99
CA PHE A 14 7.93 -2.52 4.03
C PHE A 14 8.86 -2.07 5.17
N SER A 15 10.04 -1.54 4.83
CA SER A 15 11.00 -1.04 5.81
C SER A 15 10.42 0.10 6.65
N LEU A 16 9.71 1.04 6.02
CA LEU A 16 9.02 2.12 6.72
C LEU A 16 7.87 1.61 7.60
N MET A 17 7.08 0.66 7.10
CA MET A 17 5.97 0.06 7.82
C MET A 17 6.45 -0.61 9.12
N ILE A 18 7.57 -1.34 9.09
CA ILE A 18 8.14 -1.96 10.29
C ILE A 18 8.52 -0.89 11.34
N GLN A 19 9.10 0.23 10.93
CA GLN A 19 9.42 1.35 11.84
C GLN A 19 8.17 2.00 12.42
N CYS A 20 7.15 2.27 11.59
CA CYS A 20 5.87 2.81 12.05
C CYS A 20 5.16 1.90 13.05
N LEU A 21 5.32 0.58 12.87
CA LEU A 21 4.72 -0.42 13.72
C LEU A 21 5.61 -0.80 14.91
N ASP A 22 6.72 -0.13 15.22
CA ASP A 22 7.60 -0.54 16.32
C ASP A 22 6.83 -0.67 17.66
N VAL A 23 7.19 -1.70 18.44
CA VAL A 23 6.63 -1.95 19.79
C VAL A 23 6.92 -0.77 20.69
N ASN A 24 8.14 -0.24 20.63
CA ASN A 24 8.56 0.95 21.35
C ASN A 24 8.10 2.20 20.57
N PRO A 25 7.20 3.03 21.14
CA PRO A 25 6.76 4.26 20.48
C PRO A 25 7.89 5.23 20.15
N SER A 26 8.97 5.23 20.93
CA SER A 26 10.13 6.12 20.70
C SER A 26 10.92 5.79 19.43
N ASN A 27 10.79 4.57 18.90
CA ASN A 27 11.43 4.16 17.65
C ASN A 27 10.58 4.51 16.42
N ARG A 28 9.32 4.91 16.61
CA ARG A 28 8.43 5.24 15.50
C ARG A 28 8.85 6.59 14.91
N PRO A 29 8.81 6.75 13.59
CA PRO A 29 9.04 8.04 12.97
C PRO A 29 7.95 9.03 13.39
N THR A 30 8.35 10.27 13.58
CA THR A 30 7.44 11.39 13.77
C THR A 30 6.69 11.71 12.48
N ALA A 31 5.56 12.40 12.59
CA ALA A 31 4.81 12.85 11.42
C ALA A 31 5.66 13.74 10.48
N SER A 32 6.58 14.55 11.04
CA SER A 32 7.48 15.38 10.23
C SER A 32 8.46 14.55 9.40
N GLN A 33 9.05 13.51 10.01
CA GLN A 33 9.97 12.59 9.29
C GLN A 33 9.23 11.81 8.20
N LEU A 34 7.98 11.40 8.46
CA LEU A 34 7.14 10.78 7.45
C LEU A 34 6.84 11.74 6.29
N ASN A 35 6.49 12.98 6.60
CA ASN A 35 6.20 14.00 5.59
C ASN A 35 7.42 14.25 4.68
N GLU A 36 8.62 14.38 5.26
CA GLU A 36 9.86 14.52 4.51
C GLU A 36 10.15 13.29 3.65
N CYS A 37 10.03 12.09 4.23
CA CYS A 37 10.23 10.83 3.52
C CYS A 37 9.32 10.70 2.30
N PHE A 38 8.02 10.94 2.48
CA PHE A 38 7.04 10.86 1.39
C PHE A 38 7.23 11.99 0.36
N GLY A 39 7.60 13.19 0.79
CA GLY A 39 7.95 14.28 -0.12
C GLY A 39 9.12 13.90 -1.04
N ASN A 40 10.18 13.33 -0.47
CA ASN A 40 11.33 12.84 -1.24
C ASN A 40 10.95 11.72 -2.21
N TRP A 41 10.03 10.83 -1.81
CA TRP A 41 9.54 9.78 -2.70
C TRP A 41 8.75 10.34 -3.87
N VAL A 42 7.84 11.30 -3.62
CA VAL A 42 7.07 11.97 -4.68
C VAL A 42 8.00 12.62 -5.67
N ILE A 43 9.00 13.38 -5.22
CA ILE A 43 9.98 14.02 -6.11
C ILE A 43 10.72 12.96 -6.94
N ALA A 44 11.20 11.89 -6.30
CA ALA A 44 11.99 10.85 -6.97
C ALA A 44 11.18 9.98 -7.97
N ILE A 45 9.85 9.93 -7.84
CA ILE A 45 8.96 9.13 -8.69
C ILE A 45 8.27 10.00 -9.76
N CYS A 46 7.86 11.22 -9.41
CA CYS A 46 7.04 12.07 -10.28
C CYS A 46 7.85 13.13 -11.03
N ASP A 47 8.92 13.66 -10.42
CA ASP A 47 9.65 14.82 -10.96
C ASP A 47 10.99 14.45 -11.59
N ASN A 48 11.52 13.25 -11.30
CA ASN A 48 12.75 12.76 -11.89
C ASN A 48 12.47 12.04 -13.22
N PRO A 49 13.01 12.51 -14.36
CA PRO A 49 12.82 11.85 -15.66
C PRO A 49 13.55 10.50 -15.74
N ASP A 50 14.57 10.28 -14.91
CA ASP A 50 15.34 9.03 -14.90
C ASP A 50 14.78 8.05 -13.84
N PRO A 51 14.50 6.80 -14.22
CA PRO A 51 13.97 5.81 -13.28
C PRO A 51 15.01 5.52 -12.19
N SER A 52 14.58 5.63 -10.94
CA SER A 52 15.37 5.28 -9.77
C SER A 52 14.98 3.90 -9.22
N ASP A 53 15.85 3.30 -8.40
CA ASP A 53 15.53 2.07 -7.68
C ASP A 53 14.23 2.19 -6.85
N LEU A 54 13.93 3.41 -6.38
CA LEU A 54 12.69 3.71 -5.68
C LEU A 54 11.49 3.59 -6.63
N SER A 55 11.51 4.28 -7.77
CA SER A 55 10.42 4.21 -8.76
C SER A 55 10.20 2.77 -9.22
N ASN A 56 11.27 2.07 -9.56
CA ASN A 56 11.22 0.68 -10.03
C ASN A 56 10.53 -0.25 -9.01
N GLN A 57 10.74 -0.04 -7.70
CA GLN A 57 10.06 -0.82 -6.67
C GLN A 57 8.55 -0.57 -6.64
N PHE A 58 8.11 0.68 -6.81
CA PHE A 58 6.69 1.02 -6.85
C PHE A 58 6.02 0.59 -8.15
N ASP A 59 6.72 0.69 -9.28
CA ASP A 59 6.24 0.20 -10.57
C ASP A 59 6.06 -1.33 -10.56
N ALA A 60 7.05 -2.07 -10.06
CA ALA A 60 6.93 -3.53 -9.91
C ALA A 60 5.75 -3.93 -9.00
N ALA A 61 5.55 -3.22 -7.89
CA ALA A 61 4.41 -3.44 -7.00
C ALA A 61 3.06 -3.18 -7.68
N LYS A 62 2.99 -2.14 -8.52
CA LYS A 62 1.80 -1.81 -9.31
C LYS A 62 1.49 -2.91 -10.32
N GLU A 63 2.48 -3.40 -11.05
CA GLU A 63 2.31 -4.49 -12.01
C GLU A 63 1.77 -5.76 -11.33
N ILE A 64 2.36 -6.17 -10.20
CA ILE A 64 1.86 -7.33 -9.41
C ILE A 64 0.40 -7.12 -9.01
N LYS A 65 0.04 -5.92 -8.56
CA LYS A 65 -1.34 -5.61 -8.15
C LYS A 65 -2.32 -5.67 -9.32
N ILE A 66 -1.93 -5.19 -10.50
CA ILE A 66 -2.73 -5.26 -11.73
C ILE A 66 -2.91 -6.72 -12.15
N SER A 67 -1.82 -7.50 -12.22
CA SER A 67 -1.90 -8.93 -12.57
C SER A 67 -2.78 -9.71 -11.59
N ASN A 68 -2.67 -9.45 -10.28
CA ASN A 68 -3.53 -10.08 -9.28
C ASN A 68 -5.00 -9.70 -9.45
N LEU A 69 -5.27 -8.44 -9.85
CA LEU A 69 -6.62 -7.96 -10.11
C LEU A 69 -7.24 -8.67 -11.31
N GLU A 70 -6.50 -8.76 -12.42
CA GLU A 70 -6.93 -9.45 -13.64
C GLU A 70 -7.20 -10.95 -13.40
N ASN A 71 -6.41 -11.57 -12.52
CA ASN A 71 -6.59 -12.97 -12.13
C ASN A 71 -7.67 -13.19 -11.06
N SER A 72 -8.17 -12.11 -10.43
CA SER A 72 -9.19 -12.21 -9.39
C SER A 72 -10.59 -12.17 -10.00
N ASN A 73 -11.42 -13.17 -9.67
CA ASN A 73 -12.85 -13.07 -9.90
C ASN A 73 -13.43 -12.00 -8.97
N PHE A 74 -13.65 -10.79 -9.50
CA PHE A 74 -14.30 -9.65 -8.82
C PHE A 74 -15.65 -9.99 -8.12
N ASN A 75 -16.22 -11.15 -8.41
CA ASN A 75 -17.49 -11.63 -7.87
C ASN A 75 -17.40 -12.26 -6.46
N ALA A 76 -16.21 -12.38 -5.87
CA ALA A 76 -16.04 -12.96 -4.54
C ALA A 76 -15.65 -11.90 -3.49
N PHE A 77 -16.48 -10.86 -3.31
CA PHE A 77 -16.43 -10.08 -2.07
C PHE A 77 -16.94 -10.95 -0.92
N SER A 78 -16.06 -11.70 -0.28
CA SER A 78 -16.40 -12.39 0.96
C SER A 78 -16.48 -11.34 2.07
N ASN A 79 -17.71 -10.90 2.35
CA ASN A 79 -17.93 -10.06 3.52
C ASN A 79 -17.51 -10.85 4.75
N HIS A 80 -16.78 -10.18 5.66
CA HIS A 80 -16.44 -10.79 6.93
C HIS A 80 -17.75 -11.21 7.64
N PRO A 81 -17.85 -12.41 8.22
CA PRO A 81 -19.12 -12.94 8.76
C PRO A 81 -19.71 -12.10 9.91
N LYS A 82 -18.92 -11.19 10.49
CA LYS A 82 -19.34 -10.24 11.53
C LYS A 82 -19.51 -8.80 11.03
N ALA A 83 -19.41 -8.54 9.73
CA ALA A 83 -19.61 -7.20 9.20
C ALA A 83 -21.09 -6.79 9.39
N ILE A 84 -21.32 -5.58 9.89
CA ILE A 84 -22.66 -4.98 10.03
C ILE A 84 -22.97 -4.10 8.82
N TYR A 85 -21.93 -3.56 8.18
CA TYR A 85 -22.02 -2.76 6.96
C TYR A 85 -21.47 -3.55 5.78
N PHE A 86 -22.20 -3.53 4.67
CA PHE A 86 -21.84 -4.19 3.43
C PHE A 86 -21.81 -3.16 2.30
N SER A 87 -20.82 -3.25 1.42
CA SER A 87 -20.79 -2.43 0.22
C SER A 87 -22.02 -2.74 -0.64
N ARG A 88 -22.78 -1.71 -1.03
CA ARG A 88 -23.84 -1.88 -2.02
C ARG A 88 -23.21 -2.15 -3.38
N PRO A 89 -23.67 -3.16 -4.12
CA PRO A 89 -23.18 -3.37 -5.47
C PRO A 89 -23.52 -2.17 -6.35
N LEU A 90 -22.58 -1.74 -7.21
CA LEU A 90 -22.77 -0.59 -8.11
C LEU A 90 -23.97 -0.74 -9.05
N TRP A 91 -24.38 -1.98 -9.34
CA TRP A 91 -25.54 -2.30 -10.17
C TRP A 91 -26.89 -2.20 -9.45
N LEU A 92 -26.91 -1.82 -8.17
CA LEU A 92 -28.11 -1.66 -7.33
C LEU A 92 -28.45 -0.18 -7.06
N ILE A 93 -27.99 0.71 -7.92
CA ILE A 93 -28.30 2.14 -7.87
C ILE A 93 -29.30 2.41 -8.99
N ASP A 94 -30.58 2.51 -8.63
CA ASP A 94 -31.66 3.05 -9.47
C ASP A 94 -31.67 4.58 -9.41
#